data_AF-A0A4Y9QQM8-F1
#
_entry.id   AF-A0A4Y9QQM8-F1
#
_cell.length_a   1.000
_cell.length_b   1.000
_cell.length_c   1.000
_cell.angle_alpha   90.00
_cell.angle_beta   90.00
_cell.angle_gamma   90.00
#
_symmetry.space_group_name_H-M   'P 1'
#
loop_
_entity.id
_entity.type
_entity.pdbx_description
1 polymer ?
#
loop_
_entity_poly.entity_id
_entity_poly.type
_entity_poly.pdbx_seq_one_letter_code
_entity_poly.pdbx_strand_id
1 'polypeptide(L)'
;VHGLTTEFLSDKPKFHEIVEELRAYIQGAEVIIHNAPFDLGFLNHEFERLGLPPFIDHCAGVIDTLVNAKEMHPGKRNSLDALCDRYGISNAHRTLHGALLDSELLAEVYLAMTRGQNSLTIDLAAPEVAQADASFIAAPLGEIMVLAAAEEELAEHEALLDKLDKEVKGSCVWRAEPAV
;
A
#
# COMPACT_ATOMS: atom_id res chain seq x y z
N VAL A 1 13.66 -17.49 21.02
CA VAL A 1 13.17 -16.46 20.08
C VAL A 1 14.33 -15.89 19.25
N HIS A 2 15.33 -15.25 19.86
CA HIS A 2 16.48 -14.65 19.15
C HIS A 2 17.83 -15.39 19.30
N GLY A 3 17.96 -16.36 20.22
CA GLY A 3 19.18 -17.18 20.38
C GLY A 3 20.39 -16.46 20.99
N LEU A 4 20.28 -15.18 21.33
CA LEU A 4 21.32 -14.42 22.05
C LEU A 4 21.49 -14.93 23.49
N THR A 5 22.71 -15.30 23.86
CA THR A 5 23.08 -15.70 25.24
C THR A 5 23.82 -14.57 25.97
N THR A 6 23.81 -14.60 27.30
CA THR A 6 24.53 -13.61 28.12
C THR A 6 26.03 -13.63 27.83
N GLU A 7 26.60 -14.81 27.57
CA GLU A 7 28.01 -14.96 27.21
C GLU A 7 28.32 -14.27 25.88
N PHE A 8 27.44 -14.40 24.87
CA PHE A 8 27.62 -13.75 23.56
C PHE A 8 27.52 -12.22 23.63
N LEU A 9 26.75 -11.68 24.57
CA LEU A 9 26.56 -10.24 24.77
C LEU A 9 27.61 -9.64 25.72
N SER A 10 28.39 -10.46 26.43
CA SER A 10 29.28 -10.00 27.51
C SER A 10 30.44 -9.11 27.04
N ASP A 11 30.87 -9.27 25.80
CA ASP A 11 31.97 -8.54 25.15
C ASP A 11 31.47 -7.40 24.24
N LYS A 12 30.14 -7.19 24.15
CA LYS A 12 29.54 -6.18 23.28
C LYS A 12 29.47 -4.82 23.96
N PRO A 13 29.54 -3.72 23.19
CA PRO A 13 29.48 -2.38 23.77
C PRO A 13 28.13 -2.14 24.44
N LYS A 14 28.15 -1.33 25.48
CA LYS A 14 26.94 -0.83 26.15
C LYS A 14 26.28 0.25 25.30
N PHE A 15 24.99 0.45 25.52
CA PHE A 15 24.20 1.42 24.77
C PHE A 15 24.81 2.84 24.76
N HIS A 16 25.30 3.32 25.90
CA HIS A 16 25.92 4.65 26.02
C HIS A 16 27.21 4.81 25.21
N GLU A 17 27.84 3.72 24.78
CA GLU A 17 29.06 3.74 23.96
C GLU A 17 28.73 3.89 22.47
N ILE A 18 27.53 3.50 22.04
CA ILE A 18 27.09 3.49 20.63
C ILE A 18 26.02 4.54 20.31
N VAL A 19 25.44 5.19 21.32
CA VAL A 19 24.28 6.08 21.15
C VAL A 19 24.56 7.24 20.18
N GLU A 20 25.77 7.80 20.19
CA GLU A 20 26.13 8.90 19.29
C GLU A 20 26.23 8.45 17.83
N GLU A 21 26.76 7.25 17.59
CA GLU A 21 26.78 6.64 16.25
C GLU A 21 25.36 6.37 15.76
N LEU A 22 24.49 5.83 16.63
CA LEU A 22 23.08 5.62 16.32
C LEU A 22 22.36 6.92 15.96
N ARG A 23 22.57 7.98 16.76
CA ARG A 23 21.98 9.30 16.53
C ARG A 23 22.44 9.90 15.19
N ALA A 24 23.73 9.80 14.88
CA ALA A 24 24.25 10.24 13.59
C ALA A 24 23.67 9.42 12.43
N TYR A 25 23.47 8.12 12.62
CA TYR A 25 22.92 7.23 11.59
C TYR A 25 21.45 7.54 11.24
N ILE A 26 20.62 7.87 12.24
CA ILE A 26 19.18 8.15 12.04
C ILE A 26 18.89 9.63 11.74
N GLN A 27 19.89 10.50 11.79
CA GLN A 27 19.70 11.94 11.63
C GLN A 27 19.10 12.26 10.26
N GLY A 28 17.91 12.87 10.25
CA GLY A 28 17.20 13.23 9.03
C GLY A 28 16.58 12.05 8.27
N ALA A 29 16.65 10.83 8.81
CA ALA A 29 16.02 9.66 8.24
C ALA A 29 14.56 9.51 8.70
N GLU A 30 13.74 8.91 7.83
CA GLU A 30 12.44 8.39 8.23
C GLU A 30 12.61 6.94 8.68
N VAL A 31 12.32 6.68 9.95
CA VAL A 31 12.58 5.39 10.59
C VAL A 31 11.33 4.51 10.48
N ILE A 32 11.47 3.37 9.82
CA ILE A 32 10.37 2.42 9.59
C ILE A 32 10.48 1.31 10.63
N ILE A 33 9.42 1.14 11.44
CA ILE A 33 9.37 0.15 12.52
C ILE A 33 8.09 -0.67 12.38
N HIS A 34 8.15 -1.96 12.72
CA HIS A 34 6.95 -2.81 12.81
C HIS A 34 6.52 -2.93 14.26
N ASN A 35 5.35 -2.38 14.62
CA ASN A 35 4.92 -2.22 16.01
C ASN A 35 5.79 -1.21 16.78
N ALA A 36 5.90 0.01 16.24
CA ALA A 36 6.73 1.09 16.76
C ALA A 36 6.65 1.33 18.29
N PRO A 37 5.49 1.20 18.97
CA PRO A 37 5.42 1.39 20.43
C PRO A 37 6.35 0.47 21.23
N PHE A 38 6.68 -0.72 20.71
CA PHE A 38 7.59 -1.64 21.38
C PHE A 38 9.03 -1.10 21.36
N ASP A 39 9.61 -0.91 20.18
CA ASP A 39 10.98 -0.45 20.01
C ASP A 39 11.20 0.97 20.55
N LEU A 40 10.26 1.89 20.32
CA LEU A 40 10.32 3.24 20.87
C LEU A 40 10.28 3.23 22.40
N GLY A 41 9.59 2.28 23.03
CA GLY A 41 9.60 2.11 24.48
C GLY A 41 10.99 1.80 25.02
N PHE A 42 11.71 0.87 24.39
CA PHE A 42 13.09 0.54 24.77
C PHE A 42 14.06 1.69 24.49
N LEU A 43 13.98 2.28 23.30
CA LEU A 43 14.86 3.36 22.89
C LEU A 43 14.66 4.58 23.78
N ASN A 44 13.42 5.02 24.00
CA ASN A 44 13.15 6.17 24.87
C ASN A 44 13.64 5.95 26.30
N HIS A 45 13.51 4.73 26.83
CA HIS A 45 14.01 4.42 28.17
C HIS A 45 15.55 4.52 28.25
N GLU A 46 16.27 4.01 27.26
CA GLU A 46 17.74 4.12 27.23
C GLU A 46 18.20 5.57 26.97
N PHE A 47 17.50 6.33 26.14
CA PHE A 47 17.78 7.76 25.93
C PHE A 47 17.53 8.58 27.20
N GLU A 48 16.43 8.31 27.93
CA GLU A 48 16.12 8.95 29.21
C GLU A 48 17.22 8.70 30.25
N ARG A 49 17.75 7.47 30.33
CA ARG A 49 18.86 7.12 31.24
C ARG A 49 20.15 7.89 30.95
N LEU A 50 20.30 8.41 29.73
CA LEU A 50 21.42 9.25 29.30
C LEU A 50 21.10 10.75 29.31
N GLY A 51 19.90 11.14 29.72
CA GLY A 51 19.45 12.54 29.72
C GLY A 51 19.23 13.09 28.32
N LEU A 52 18.99 12.23 27.32
CA LEU A 52 18.73 12.62 25.93
C LEU A 52 17.22 12.84 25.69
N PRO A 53 16.84 13.71 24.73
CA PRO A 53 15.45 13.82 24.27
C PRO A 53 14.92 12.48 23.72
N PRO A 54 13.58 12.30 23.66
CA PRO A 54 12.95 11.11 23.07
C PRO A 54 13.48 10.79 21.67
N PHE A 55 13.49 9.51 21.31
CA PHE A 55 14.03 9.01 20.04
C PHE A 55 13.50 9.75 18.81
N ILE A 56 12.21 10.08 18.80
CA ILE A 56 11.55 10.76 17.68
C ILE A 56 12.15 12.13 17.37
N ASP A 57 12.74 12.82 18.35
CA ASP A 57 13.36 14.14 18.17
C ASP A 57 14.72 14.07 17.45
N HIS A 58 15.27 12.87 17.25
CA HIS A 58 16.56 12.65 16.57
C HIS A 58 16.41 12.20 15.11
N CYS A 59 15.19 11.99 14.62
CA CYS A 59 14.90 11.53 13.25
C CYS A 59 13.89 12.45 12.56
N ALA A 60 13.71 12.31 11.24
CA ALA A 60 12.73 13.10 10.49
C ALA A 60 11.28 12.65 10.75
N GLY A 61 11.09 11.37 11.07
CA GLY A 61 9.78 10.78 11.33
C GLY A 61 9.87 9.30 11.65
N VAL A 62 8.78 8.75 12.20
CA VAL A 62 8.66 7.31 12.47
C VAL A 62 7.40 6.79 11.80
N ILE A 63 7.55 5.75 10.99
CA ILE A 63 6.44 5.03 10.34
C ILE A 63 6.22 3.71 11.08
N ASP A 64 5.00 3.49 11.57
CA ASP A 64 4.58 2.18 12.08
C ASP A 64 3.91 1.35 10.98
N THR A 65 4.66 0.39 10.45
CA THR A 65 4.17 -0.50 9.38
C THR A 65 3.04 -1.41 9.83
N LEU A 66 2.88 -1.66 11.14
CA LEU A 66 1.75 -2.45 11.64
C LEU A 66 0.43 -1.67 11.50
N VAL A 67 0.47 -0.35 11.68
CA VAL A 67 -0.70 0.52 11.46
C VAL A 67 -1.05 0.49 9.98
N ASN A 68 -0.08 0.73 9.10
CA ASN A 68 -0.27 0.67 7.65
C ASN A 68 -0.83 -0.69 7.21
N ALA A 69 -0.30 -1.80 7.75
CA ALA A 69 -0.77 -3.13 7.43
C ALA A 69 -2.20 -3.41 7.92
N LYS A 70 -2.61 -2.86 9.07
CA LYS A 70 -3.99 -2.96 9.58
C LYS A 70 -4.99 -2.20 8.72
N GLU A 71 -4.60 -1.05 8.19
CA GLU A 71 -5.43 -0.27 7.27
C GLU A 71 -5.58 -0.97 5.92
N MET A 72 -4.48 -1.48 5.37
CA MET A 72 -4.50 -2.20 4.08
C MET A 72 -5.20 -3.57 4.17
N HIS A 73 -5.06 -4.27 5.30
CA HIS A 73 -5.57 -5.63 5.50
C HIS A 73 -6.38 -5.75 6.79
N PRO A 74 -7.56 -5.12 6.87
CA PRO A 74 -8.40 -5.14 8.06
C PRO A 74 -8.90 -6.56 8.37
N GLY A 75 -8.88 -6.94 9.65
CA GLY A 75 -9.35 -8.25 10.12
C GLY A 75 -8.45 -9.44 9.77
N LYS A 76 -7.26 -9.20 9.20
CA LYS A 76 -6.26 -10.24 8.90
C LYS A 76 -5.11 -10.18 9.90
N ARG A 77 -4.29 -11.25 9.90
CA ARG A 77 -3.03 -11.26 10.65
C ARG A 77 -2.04 -10.34 9.94
N ASN A 78 -1.53 -9.35 10.68
CA ASN A 78 -0.60 -8.33 10.18
C ASN A 78 0.76 -8.39 10.90
N SER A 79 1.13 -9.57 11.40
CA SER A 79 2.50 -9.82 11.87
C SER A 79 3.46 -9.86 10.69
N LEU A 80 4.73 -9.50 10.92
CA LEU A 80 5.78 -9.55 9.89
C LEU A 80 5.78 -10.87 9.10
N ASP A 81 5.73 -12.03 9.78
CA ASP A 81 5.66 -13.35 9.11
C ASP A 81 4.43 -13.48 8.18
N ALA A 82 3.27 -12.97 8.60
CA ALA A 82 2.04 -13.05 7.81
C ALA A 82 2.08 -12.12 6.60
N LEU A 83 2.82 -11.02 6.69
CA LEU A 83 3.06 -10.11 5.57
C LEU A 83 4.09 -10.71 4.60
N CYS A 84 5.15 -11.35 5.11
CA CYS A 84 6.11 -12.08 4.26
C CYS A 84 5.41 -13.16 3.45
N ASP A 85 4.59 -14.00 4.10
CA ASP A 85 3.81 -15.04 3.43
C ASP A 85 2.87 -14.46 2.36
N ARG A 86 2.22 -13.33 2.66
CA ARG A 86 1.27 -12.66 1.76
C ARG A 86 1.95 -12.11 0.51
N TYR A 87 3.11 -11.50 0.66
CA TYR A 87 3.84 -10.86 -0.44
C TYR A 87 4.82 -11.82 -1.14
N GLY A 88 4.85 -13.10 -0.76
CA GLY A 88 5.74 -14.09 -1.35
C GLY A 88 7.22 -13.84 -1.04
N ILE A 89 7.51 -13.17 0.07
CA ILE A 89 8.86 -12.87 0.52
C ILE A 89 9.41 -14.10 1.26
N SER A 90 10.54 -14.62 0.80
CA SER A 90 11.13 -15.82 1.38
C SER A 90 11.74 -15.51 2.74
N ASN A 91 11.23 -16.15 3.79
CA ASN A 91 11.82 -16.19 5.11
C ASN A 91 12.67 -17.46 5.34
N ALA A 92 13.07 -18.19 4.28
CA ALA A 92 13.70 -19.49 4.39
C ALA A 92 15.05 -19.48 5.15
N HIS A 93 15.71 -18.32 5.25
CA HIS A 93 16.94 -18.12 6.01
C HIS A 93 16.70 -17.77 7.50
N ARG A 94 15.44 -17.66 7.94
CA ARG A 94 15.03 -17.24 9.28
C ARG A 94 14.89 -18.45 10.22
N THR A 95 16.01 -18.96 10.72
CA THR A 95 15.99 -19.99 11.78
C THR A 95 15.76 -19.39 13.17
N LEU A 96 16.13 -18.12 13.39
CA LEU A 96 15.92 -17.34 14.62
C LEU A 96 15.48 -15.91 14.29
N HIS A 97 14.77 -15.25 15.22
CA HIS A 97 14.38 -13.84 15.09
C HIS A 97 15.61 -12.97 15.37
N GLY A 98 16.28 -12.49 14.33
CA GLY A 98 17.42 -11.58 14.45
C GLY A 98 17.02 -10.18 14.01
N ALA A 99 17.36 -9.15 14.79
CA ALA A 99 16.97 -7.76 14.49
C ALA A 99 17.41 -7.31 13.07
N LEU A 100 18.59 -7.75 12.62
CA LEU A 100 19.10 -7.45 11.28
C LEU A 100 18.23 -8.08 10.18
N LEU A 101 18.00 -9.39 10.27
CA LEU A 101 17.19 -10.11 9.29
C LEU A 101 15.74 -9.62 9.29
N ASP A 102 15.20 -9.31 10.48
CA ASP A 102 13.85 -8.76 10.60
C ASP A 102 13.75 -7.35 10.01
N SER A 103 14.83 -6.55 10.07
CA SER A 103 14.89 -5.23 9.40
C SER A 103 14.96 -5.36 7.88
N GLU A 104 15.69 -6.34 7.36
CA GLU A 104 15.74 -6.64 5.92
C GLU A 104 14.37 -7.10 5.40
N LEU A 105 13.72 -8.04 6.09
CA LEU A 105 12.38 -8.51 5.76
C LEU A 105 11.36 -7.38 5.85
N LEU A 106 11.45 -6.52 6.87
CA LEU A 106 10.60 -5.35 7.00
C LEU A 106 10.77 -4.39 5.82
N ALA A 107 11.99 -4.16 5.35
CA ALA A 107 12.23 -3.34 4.17
C ALA A 107 11.56 -3.92 2.92
N GLU A 108 11.68 -5.23 2.69
CA GLU A 108 11.02 -5.91 1.57
C GLU A 108 9.49 -5.83 1.68
N VAL A 109 8.93 -6.08 2.86
CA VAL A 109 7.49 -6.00 3.13
C VAL A 109 6.99 -4.57 2.93
N TYR A 110 7.69 -3.58 3.48
CA TYR A 110 7.31 -2.17 3.35
C TYR A 110 7.35 -1.72 1.90
N LEU A 111 8.39 -2.13 1.14
CA LEU A 111 8.43 -1.90 -0.29
C LEU A 111 7.27 -2.60 -1.00
N ALA A 112 6.94 -3.85 -0.68
CA ALA A 112 5.80 -4.55 -1.29
C ALA A 112 4.47 -3.85 -0.99
N MET A 113 4.30 -3.32 0.23
CA MET A 113 3.12 -2.55 0.65
C MET A 113 2.99 -1.21 -0.08
N THR A 114 4.12 -0.55 -0.38
CA THR A 114 4.17 0.82 -0.94
C THR A 114 4.45 0.86 -2.44
N ARG A 115 4.79 -0.26 -3.08
CA ARG A 115 5.18 -0.37 -4.49
C ARG A 115 4.14 0.06 -5.52
N GLY A 116 2.99 0.59 -5.09
CA GLY A 116 2.07 1.29 -5.96
C GLY A 116 1.61 0.44 -7.14
N GLN A 117 1.37 -0.86 -6.91
CA GLN A 117 0.49 -1.60 -7.80
C GLN A 117 -0.93 -1.09 -7.53
N ASN A 118 -1.19 0.14 -7.98
CA ASN A 118 -2.53 0.63 -8.21
C ASN A 118 -3.14 -0.44 -9.09
N SER A 119 -4.06 -1.19 -8.51
CA SER A 119 -4.91 -2.11 -9.25
C SER A 119 -5.34 -1.40 -10.53
N LEU A 120 -5.27 -2.07 -11.68
CA LEU A 120 -5.86 -1.57 -12.94
C LEU A 120 -7.40 -1.46 -12.85
N THR A 121 -7.96 -1.44 -11.64
CA THR A 121 -9.24 -0.82 -11.37
C THR A 121 -9.04 0.69 -11.44
N ILE A 122 -9.60 1.28 -12.49
CA ILE A 122 -10.01 2.70 -12.50
C ILE A 122 -10.52 3.04 -11.09
N ASP A 123 -9.88 4.01 -10.44
CA ASP A 123 -10.33 4.57 -9.17
C ASP A 123 -11.80 5.00 -9.33
N LEU A 124 -12.73 4.18 -8.86
CA LEU A 124 -14.06 4.62 -8.44
C LEU A 124 -14.01 5.16 -7.01
N ALA A 125 -12.83 5.53 -6.51
CA ALA A 125 -12.70 6.44 -5.38
C ALA A 125 -13.23 7.80 -5.82
N ALA A 126 -14.55 7.97 -5.75
CA ALA A 126 -15.15 9.28 -5.63
C ALA A 126 -14.39 9.98 -4.49
N PRO A 127 -13.78 11.15 -4.72
CA PRO A 127 -13.35 11.95 -3.58
C PRO A 127 -14.61 12.17 -2.73
N GLU A 128 -14.50 12.03 -1.41
CA GLU A 128 -15.47 12.63 -0.49
C GLU A 128 -15.36 14.15 -0.68
N VAL A 129 -15.96 14.64 -1.75
CA VAL A 129 -16.23 16.06 -1.92
C VAL A 129 -17.27 16.35 -0.87
N ALA A 130 -16.88 17.14 0.14
CA ALA A 130 -17.82 17.81 1.01
C ALA A 130 -19.01 18.27 0.17
N GLN A 131 -20.24 17.92 0.59
CA GLN A 131 -21.48 18.34 -0.04
C GLN A 131 -21.54 19.87 -0.14
N ALA A 132 -20.93 20.41 -1.17
CA ALA A 132 -21.33 21.65 -1.78
C ALA A 132 -22.27 21.22 -2.92
N ASP A 133 -23.46 21.81 -2.94
CA ASP A 133 -24.39 21.79 -4.08
C ASP A 133 -23.72 22.42 -5.32
N ALA A 134 -22.69 21.76 -5.85
CA ALA A 134 -22.08 22.09 -7.11
C ALA A 134 -22.92 21.40 -8.19
N SER A 135 -23.97 22.10 -8.61
CA SER A 135 -24.56 21.86 -9.91
C SER A 135 -23.45 22.01 -10.96
N PHE A 136 -23.01 20.91 -11.55
CA PHE A 136 -22.07 20.94 -12.65
C PHE A 136 -22.76 21.63 -13.82
N ILE A 137 -22.39 22.88 -14.07
CA ILE A 137 -22.78 23.58 -15.29
C ILE A 137 -21.99 22.90 -16.40
N ALA A 138 -22.69 22.20 -17.30
CA ALA A 138 -22.08 21.65 -18.50
C ALA A 138 -21.46 22.81 -19.29
N ALA A 139 -20.14 22.98 -19.18
CA ALA A 139 -19.41 23.87 -20.05
C ALA A 139 -19.48 23.28 -21.46
N PRO A 140 -19.63 24.11 -22.51
CA PRO A 140 -19.50 23.61 -23.86
C PRO A 140 -18.09 23.04 -24.00
N LEU A 141 -17.98 21.70 -24.06
CA LEU A 141 -16.82 21.09 -24.70
C LEU A 141 -16.77 21.70 -26.10
N GLY A 142 -15.58 22.09 -26.55
CA GLY A 142 -15.40 22.77 -27.84
C GLY A 142 -15.95 21.98 -29.03
N GLU A 143 -15.63 22.37 -30.25
CA GLU A 143 -16.09 21.64 -31.44
C GLU A 143 -15.60 20.18 -31.41
N ILE A 144 -16.46 19.25 -30.97
CA ILE A 144 -16.19 17.81 -30.98
C ILE A 144 -16.51 17.30 -32.38
N MET A 145 -15.51 16.72 -33.04
CA MET A 145 -15.76 15.97 -34.27
C MET A 145 -16.38 14.62 -33.93
N VAL A 146 -17.62 14.42 -34.36
CA VAL A 146 -18.31 13.13 -34.27
C VAL A 146 -18.09 12.39 -35.60
N LEU A 147 -17.32 11.31 -35.57
CA LEU A 147 -17.16 10.40 -36.70
C LEU A 147 -18.31 9.40 -36.67
N ALA A 148 -19.24 9.50 -37.62
CA ALA A 148 -20.31 8.54 -37.79
C ALA A 148 -19.80 7.24 -38.42
N ALA A 149 -20.50 6.14 -38.16
CA ALA A 149 -20.22 4.86 -38.80
C ALA A 149 -20.38 4.97 -40.33
N ALA A 150 -19.50 4.30 -41.07
CA ALA A 150 -19.59 4.19 -42.52
C ALA A 150 -20.76 3.29 -42.95
N GLU A 151 -21.20 3.41 -44.20
CA GLU A 151 -22.29 2.59 -44.76
C GLU A 151 -21.99 1.07 -44.68
N GLU A 152 -20.72 0.69 -44.84
CA GLU A 152 -20.28 -0.70 -44.71
C GLU A 152 -20.44 -1.22 -43.27
N GLU A 153 -20.04 -0.43 -42.27
CA GLU A 153 -20.18 -0.78 -40.85
C GLU A 153 -21.65 -0.89 -40.43
N LEU A 154 -22.52 -0.03 -40.97
CA LEU A 154 -23.97 -0.12 -40.75
C LEU A 154 -24.56 -1.39 -41.38
N ALA A 155 -24.10 -1.78 -42.58
CA ALA A 155 -24.56 -3.00 -43.24
C ALA A 155 -24.11 -4.26 -42.47
N GLU A 156 -22.89 -4.28 -41.95
CA GLU A 156 -22.40 -5.37 -41.10
C GLU A 156 -23.17 -5.46 -39.78
N HIS A 157 -23.49 -4.29 -39.17
CA HIS A 157 -24.31 -4.21 -37.97
C HIS A 157 -25.70 -4.78 -38.20
N GLU A 158 -26.37 -4.43 -39.29
CA GLU A 158 -27.68 -5.01 -39.65
C GLU A 158 -27.62 -6.53 -39.85
N ALA A 159 -26.57 -7.02 -40.51
CA ALA A 159 -26.37 -8.47 -40.68
C ALA A 159 -26.12 -9.20 -39.34
N LEU A 160 -25.53 -8.52 -38.35
CA LEU A 160 -25.38 -9.03 -36.99
C LEU A 160 -26.72 -9.07 -36.25
N LEU A 161 -27.53 -8.01 -36.36
CA LEU A 161 -28.88 -7.97 -35.76
C LEU A 161 -29.78 -9.07 -36.32
N ASP A 162 -29.72 -9.34 -37.62
CA ASP A 162 -30.47 -10.43 -38.25
C ASP A 162 -30.08 -11.82 -37.73
N LYS A 163 -28.80 -12.02 -37.37
CA LYS A 163 -28.34 -13.26 -36.73
C LYS A 163 -28.88 -13.37 -35.31
N LEU A 164 -28.83 -12.27 -34.55
CA LEU A 164 -29.35 -12.22 -33.19
C LEU A 164 -30.85 -12.49 -33.13
N ASP A 165 -31.63 -11.95 -34.07
CA ASP A 165 -33.07 -12.19 -34.14
C ASP A 165 -33.38 -13.69 -34.39
N LYS A 166 -32.56 -14.36 -35.22
CA LYS A 166 -32.67 -15.80 -35.47
C LYS A 166 -32.33 -16.63 -34.22
N GLU A 167 -31.29 -16.25 -33.48
CA GLU A 167 -30.85 -16.96 -32.28
C GLU A 167 -31.86 -16.82 -31.12
N VAL A 168 -32.38 -15.60 -30.93
CA VAL A 168 -33.33 -15.29 -29.85
C VAL A 168 -34.76 -15.73 -30.21
N LYS A 169 -35.01 -16.14 -31.46
CA LYS A 169 -36.34 -16.51 -31.99
C LYS A 169 -37.37 -15.41 -31.72
N GLY A 170 -36.96 -14.16 -31.89
CA GLY A 170 -37.71 -12.96 -31.57
C GLY A 170 -36.94 -11.71 -32.00
N SER A 171 -37.46 -10.52 -31.69
CA SER A 171 -36.76 -9.26 -31.97
C SER A 171 -35.71 -8.98 -30.89
N CYS A 172 -34.48 -8.68 -31.30
CA CYS A 172 -33.45 -8.19 -30.40
C CYS A 172 -33.83 -6.79 -29.85
N VAL A 173 -33.30 -6.46 -28.67
CA VAL A 173 -33.61 -5.21 -27.95
C VAL A 173 -33.23 -3.96 -28.77
N TRP A 174 -32.18 -4.04 -29.58
CA TRP A 174 -31.75 -2.95 -30.47
C TRP A 174 -32.83 -2.57 -31.51
N ARG A 175 -33.65 -3.54 -31.94
CA ARG A 175 -34.76 -3.33 -32.87
C ARG A 175 -36.11 -3.08 -32.17
N ALA A 176 -36.18 -3.26 -30.85
CA ALA A 176 -37.44 -3.29 -30.11
C ALA A 176 -38.04 -1.91 -29.79
N GLU A 177 -37.29 -0.81 -29.92
CA GLU A 177 -37.81 0.57 -29.98
C GLU A 177 -36.66 1.56 -30.29
N PRO A 178 -36.91 2.67 -31.00
CA PRO A 178 -35.96 3.77 -31.07
C PRO A 178 -36.01 4.56 -29.76
N ALA A 179 -34.84 4.90 -29.22
CA ALA A 179 -34.72 6.00 -28.28
C ALA A 179 -35.00 7.32 -29.02
N VAL A 180 -36.24 7.82 -28.93
CA VAL A 180 -36.59 9.25 -28.96
C VAL A 180 -37.68 9.51 -27.95
#